data_AF-A0A2H9LTU3-F1
#
_entry.id   AF-A0A2H9LTU3-F1
#
_cell.length_a   1.000
_cell.length_b   1.000
_cell.length_c   1.000
_cell.angle_alpha   90.00
_cell.angle_beta   90.00
_cell.angle_gamma   90.00
#
_symmetry.space_group_name_H-M   'P 1'
#
loop_
_entity.id
_entity.type
_entity.pdbx_description
1 polymer ?
#
loop_
_entity_poly.entity_id
_entity_poly.type
_entity_poly.pdbx_seq_one_letter_code
_entity_poly.pdbx_strand_id
1 'polypeptide(L)'
;MANIKEKIEKGHIHAVIIIEILGRPPEYVEESLNKIIETIGKESGVEIINKKIYPPKAVEKQELFSSFSEVELLAENFKKLLDIIFTYLPSSIEVIAPEEMR
;
A
#
# COMPACT_ATOMS: atom_id res chain seq x y z
N MET A 1 -4.80 -5.32 18.04
CA MET A 1 -4.48 -3.94 18.50
C MET A 1 -3.29 -3.89 19.46
N ALA A 2 -3.19 -4.74 20.49
CA ALA A 2 -2.07 -4.75 21.44
C ALA A 2 -0.65 -4.87 20.80
N ASN A 3 -0.55 -5.47 19.60
CA ASN A 3 0.72 -5.66 18.88
C ASN A 3 1.20 -4.41 18.10
N ILE A 4 0.28 -3.55 17.63
CA ILE A 4 0.66 -2.39 16.79
C ILE A 4 1.39 -1.34 17.64
N LYS A 5 0.83 -0.99 18.79
CA LYS A 5 1.41 0.04 19.67
C LYS A 5 2.84 -0.30 20.11
N GLU A 6 3.09 -1.55 20.50
CA GLU A 6 4.43 -2.02 20.87
C GLU A 6 5.43 -1.91 19.69
N LYS A 7 4.97 -2.19 18.46
CA LYS A 7 5.81 -2.03 17.27
C LYS A 7 6.12 -0.57 16.96
N ILE A 8 5.17 0.35 17.15
CA ILE A 8 5.43 1.79 17.02
C ILE A 8 6.43 2.26 18.06
N GLU A 9 6.32 1.81 19.32
CA GLU A 9 7.31 2.11 20.37
C GLU A 9 8.71 1.56 20.03
N LYS A 10 8.79 0.48 19.24
CA LYS A 10 10.03 -0.08 18.68
C LYS A 10 10.51 0.61 17.39
N GLY A 11 9.87 1.70 16.98
CA GLY A 11 10.27 2.52 15.83
C GLY A 11 9.60 2.16 14.50
N HIS A 12 8.61 1.25 14.49
CA HIS A 12 7.84 1.01 13.28
C HIS A 12 6.95 2.21 12.93
N ILE A 13 6.61 2.33 11.66
CA ILE A 13 5.71 3.34 11.12
C ILE A 13 4.43 2.66 10.64
N HIS A 14 3.29 3.08 11.18
CA HIS A 14 1.97 2.66 10.74
C HIS A 14 1.47 3.62 9.69
N ALA A 15 1.18 3.09 8.50
CA ALA A 15 0.72 3.90 7.39
C ALA A 15 -0.38 3.19 6.60
N VAL A 16 -1.19 3.97 5.91
CA VAL A 16 -2.05 3.53 4.82
C VAL A 16 -1.48 4.08 3.52
N ILE A 17 -1.29 3.20 2.55
CA ILE A 17 -0.89 3.59 1.20
C ILE A 17 -2.00 3.27 0.21
N ILE A 18 -2.12 4.11 -0.82
CA ILE A 18 -3.02 3.86 -1.94
C ILE A 18 -2.21 3.54 -3.19
N ILE A 19 -2.33 2.32 -3.68
CA ILE A 19 -1.77 1.90 -4.96
C ILE A 19 -2.89 1.98 -6.00
N GLU A 20 -2.66 2.71 -7.08
CA GLU A 20 -3.57 2.85 -8.21
C GLU A 20 -2.88 2.39 -9.49
N ILE A 21 -3.65 1.74 -10.37
CA ILE A 21 -3.18 1.28 -11.66
C ILE A 21 -4.22 1.55 -12.74
N LEU A 22 -3.74 1.73 -13.96
CA LEU A 22 -4.50 1.94 -15.18
C LEU A 22 -4.04 0.95 -16.23
N GLY A 23 -4.97 0.23 -16.87
CA GLY A 23 -4.62 -0.75 -17.88
C GLY A 23 -5.81 -1.42 -18.54
N ARG A 24 -5.55 -2.52 -19.23
CA ARG A 24 -6.55 -3.38 -19.89
C ARG A 24 -5.97 -4.78 -20.12
N PRO A 25 -6.79 -5.84 -20.19
CA PRO A 25 -8.22 -5.92 -19.82
C PRO A 25 -8.43 -5.78 -18.29
N PRO A 26 -9.68 -5.57 -17.81
CA PRO A 26 -9.96 -5.28 -16.40
C PRO A 26 -9.46 -6.38 -15.45
N GLU A 27 -9.49 -7.64 -15.86
CA GLU A 27 -9.01 -8.77 -15.05
C GLU A 27 -7.51 -8.64 -14.77
N TYR A 28 -6.72 -8.20 -15.75
CA TYR A 28 -5.28 -8.00 -15.58
C TYR A 28 -4.95 -6.79 -14.72
N VAL A 29 -5.84 -5.79 -14.66
CA VAL A 29 -5.73 -4.67 -13.73
C VAL A 29 -5.84 -5.22 -12.31
N GLU A 30 -6.95 -5.85 -11.95
CA GLU A 30 -7.14 -6.39 -10.60
C GLU A 30 -6.06 -7.41 -10.18
N GLU A 31 -5.66 -8.31 -11.09
CA GLU A 31 -4.56 -9.25 -10.83
C GLU A 31 -3.22 -8.55 -10.57
N SER A 32 -2.89 -7.52 -11.36
CA SER A 32 -1.63 -6.79 -11.21
C SER A 32 -1.59 -6.05 -9.87
N LEU A 33 -2.70 -5.44 -9.48
CA LEU A 33 -2.83 -4.77 -8.19
C LEU A 33 -2.64 -5.76 -7.03
N ASN A 34 -3.28 -6.92 -7.10
CA ASN A 34 -3.09 -8.00 -6.14
C ASN A 34 -1.62 -8.42 -6.04
N LYS A 35 -0.95 -8.65 -7.18
CA LYS A 35 0.47 -9.05 -7.23
C LYS A 35 1.40 -7.99 -6.61
N ILE A 36 1.12 -6.70 -6.84
CA ILE A 36 1.88 -5.61 -6.21
C ILE A 36 1.75 -5.69 -4.67
N ILE A 37 0.52 -5.81 -4.16
CA ILE A 37 0.26 -5.88 -2.71
C ILE A 37 0.90 -7.15 -2.10
N GLU A 38 0.82 -8.29 -2.78
CA GLU A 38 1.50 -9.51 -2.35
C GLU A 38 3.03 -9.37 -2.32
N THR A 39 3.60 -8.62 -3.26
CA THR A 39 5.04 -8.36 -3.31
C THR A 39 5.46 -7.46 -2.15
N ILE A 40 4.71 -6.38 -1.88
CA ILE A 40 4.89 -5.51 -0.71
C ILE A 40 4.85 -6.33 0.58
N GLY A 41 3.86 -7.21 0.73
CA GLY A 41 3.71 -8.05 1.93
C GLY A 41 4.80 -9.12 2.12
N LYS A 42 5.63 -9.38 1.10
CA LYS A 42 6.79 -10.29 1.18
C LYS A 42 8.08 -9.56 1.49
N GLU A 43 8.08 -8.23 1.50
CA GLU A 43 9.28 -7.47 1.81
C GLU A 43 9.67 -7.60 3.28
N SER A 44 10.97 -7.80 3.54
CA SER A 44 11.51 -7.76 4.90
C SER A 44 11.22 -6.40 5.53
N GLY A 45 10.75 -6.43 6.79
CA GLY A 45 10.40 -5.23 7.54
C GLY A 45 9.05 -4.62 7.17
N VAL A 46 8.18 -5.34 6.44
CA VAL A 46 6.80 -4.94 6.16
C VAL A 46 5.83 -5.96 6.74
N GLU A 47 4.77 -5.48 7.38
CA GLU A 47 3.63 -6.29 7.79
C GLU A 47 2.35 -5.64 7.27
N ILE A 48 1.56 -6.37 6.48
CA ILE A 48 0.23 -5.91 6.06
C ILE A 48 -0.77 -6.17 7.20
N ILE A 49 -1.38 -5.10 7.69
CA ILE A 49 -2.41 -5.15 8.74
C ILE A 49 -3.78 -5.38 8.13
N ASN A 50 -4.06 -4.67 7.04
CA ASN A 50 -5.32 -4.77 6.30
C ASN A 50 -5.10 -4.41 4.84
N LYS A 51 -5.95 -4.93 3.95
CA LYS A 51 -5.97 -4.53 2.54
C LYS A 51 -7.38 -4.54 1.99
N LYS A 52 -7.68 -3.58 1.14
CA LYS A 52 -8.94 -3.50 0.41
C LYS A 52 -8.65 -3.17 -1.05
N ILE A 53 -9.17 -3.98 -1.95
CA ILE A 53 -9.02 -3.81 -3.39
C ILE A 53 -10.38 -3.47 -3.96
N TYR A 54 -10.44 -2.41 -4.77
CA TYR A 54 -11.67 -1.96 -5.38
C TYR A 54 -11.76 -2.48 -6.82
N PRO A 55 -12.93 -2.94 -7.27
CA PRO A 55 -13.08 -3.52 -8.60
C PRO A 55 -12.74 -2.49 -9.70
N PRO A 56 -12.12 -2.92 -10.81
CA PRO A 56 -11.79 -2.02 -11.91
C PRO A 56 -13.01 -1.31 -12.48
N LYS A 57 -12.86 -0.02 -12.80
CA LYS A 57 -13.87 0.80 -13.46
C LYS A 57 -13.36 1.28 -14.80
N ALA A 58 -14.24 1.29 -15.80
CA ALA A 58 -13.93 1.85 -17.10
C ALA A 58 -13.64 3.36 -16.96
N VAL A 59 -12.57 3.82 -17.62
CA VAL A 59 -12.24 5.24 -17.70
C VAL A 59 -13.04 5.86 -18.85
N GLU A 60 -13.78 6.93 -18.56
CA GLU A 60 -14.63 7.56 -19.56
C GLU A 60 -13.85 7.94 -20.82
N LYS A 61 -14.45 7.65 -21.98
CA LYS A 61 -13.90 7.97 -23.32
C LYS A 61 -12.56 7.29 -23.63
N GLN A 62 -12.17 6.26 -22.88
CA GLN A 62 -10.95 5.48 -23.11
C GLN A 62 -11.26 3.97 -23.05
N GLU A 63 -10.57 3.15 -23.84
CA GLU A 63 -10.63 1.68 -23.73
C GLU A 63 -9.72 1.16 -22.60
N LEU A 64 -9.77 1.81 -21.44
CA LEU A 64 -8.92 1.55 -20.28
C LEU A 64 -9.76 1.40 -19.03
N PHE A 65 -9.20 0.68 -18.06
CA PHE A 65 -9.79 0.42 -16.76
C PHE A 65 -8.80 0.87 -15.67
N SER A 66 -9.31 1.54 -14.65
CA SER A 66 -8.54 1.88 -13.46
C SER A 66 -9.07 1.14 -12.24
N SER A 67 -8.16 0.83 -11.33
CA SER A 67 -8.47 0.25 -10.02
C SER A 67 -7.46 0.78 -9.02
N PHE A 68 -7.86 0.83 -7.75
CA PHE A 68 -6.98 1.19 -6.65
C PHE A 68 -7.21 0.28 -5.46
N SER A 69 -6.23 0.28 -4.56
CA SER A 69 -6.27 -0.44 -3.30
C SER A 69 -5.85 0.45 -2.16
N GLU A 70 -6.41 0.19 -0.98
CA GLU A 70 -5.96 0.72 0.30
C GLU A 70 -5.20 -0.40 1.02
N VAL A 71 -3.95 -0.14 1.39
CA VAL A 71 -3.11 -1.10 2.11
C VAL A 71 -2.64 -0.46 3.40
N GLU A 72 -3.13 -0.99 4.52
CA GLU A 72 -2.68 -0.62 5.86
C GLU A 72 -1.50 -1.52 6.22
N LEU A 73 -0.35 -0.92 6.57
CA LEU A 73 0.88 -1.64 6.83
C LEU A 73 1.68 -1.04 8.00
N LEU A 74 2.54 -1.88 8.58
CA LEU A 74 3.65 -1.47 9.43
C LEU A 74 4.96 -1.61 8.66
N ALA A 75 5.68 -0.51 8.51
CA ALA A 75 7.08 -0.53 8.06
C ALA A 75 8.00 -0.51 9.29
N GLU A 76 9.08 -1.28 9.28
CA GLU A 76 9.98 -1.44 10.45
C GLU A 76 10.63 -0.13 10.93
N ASN A 77 10.80 0.84 10.02
CA ASN A 77 11.38 2.16 10.28
C ASN A 77 11.07 3.11 9.10
N PHE A 78 11.43 4.39 9.24
CA PHE A 78 11.19 5.40 8.21
C PHE A 78 11.89 5.11 6.89
N LYS A 79 13.14 4.60 6.93
CA LYS A 79 13.85 4.22 5.71
C LYS A 79 13.06 3.16 4.94
N LYS A 80 12.50 2.16 5.62
CA LYS A 80 11.70 1.12 4.98
C LYS A 80 10.43 1.68 4.33
N LEU A 81 9.77 2.64 4.98
CA LEU A 81 8.65 3.34 4.36
C LEU A 81 9.09 4.10 3.10
N LEU A 82 10.23 4.80 3.12
CA LEU A 82 10.78 5.45 1.93
C LEU A 82 11.09 4.43 0.81
N ASP A 83 11.67 3.29 1.14
CA ASP A 83 11.94 2.22 0.17
C ASP A 83 10.64 1.75 -0.51
N ILE A 84 9.54 1.59 0.25
CA ILE A 84 8.21 1.28 -0.30
C ILE A 84 7.74 2.41 -1.22
N ILE A 85 7.86 3.67 -0.79
CA ILE A 85 7.40 4.84 -1.55
C ILE A 85 8.11 4.91 -2.91
N PHE A 86 9.44 4.78 -2.92
CA PHE A 86 10.21 4.91 -4.17
C PHE A 86 10.14 3.68 -5.06
N THR A 87 9.88 2.50 -4.50
CA THR A 87 9.79 1.25 -5.29
C THR A 87 8.41 1.08 -5.91
N TYR A 88 7.35 1.37 -5.16
CA TYR A 88 5.96 1.10 -5.57
C TYR A 88 5.18 2.35 -5.99
N LEU A 89 5.74 3.54 -5.75
CA LEU A 89 5.18 4.83 -6.17
C LEU A 89 3.66 4.94 -5.88
N PRO A 90 3.24 4.78 -4.62
CA PRO A 90 1.84 4.91 -4.27
C PRO A 90 1.32 6.31 -4.63
N SER A 91 0.06 6.36 -5.03
CA SER A 91 -0.66 7.61 -5.33
C SER A 91 -0.88 8.47 -4.08
N SER A 92 -0.93 7.85 -2.90
CA SER A 92 -1.08 8.51 -1.62
C SER A 92 -0.41 7.70 -0.51
N ILE A 93 0.14 8.39 0.49
CA ILE A 93 0.65 7.83 1.73
C ILE A 93 0.08 8.65 2.89
N GLU A 94 -0.52 7.97 3.86
CA GLU A 94 -0.98 8.56 5.10
C GLU A 94 -0.28 7.86 6.27
N VAL A 95 0.50 8.60 7.05
CA VAL A 95 1.13 8.08 8.27
C VAL A 95 0.13 8.23 9.41
N ILE A 96 -0.30 7.10 9.99
CA ILE A 96 -1.21 7.06 11.14
C ILE A 96 -0.42 7.25 12.44
N ALA A 97 0.76 6.63 12.54
CA ALA A 97 1.64 6.76 13.69
C ALA A 97 3.10 6.44 13.33
N PRO A 98 4.10 7.01 14.03
CA PRO A 98 3.96 8.02 15.09
C PRO A 98 3.64 9.42 14.54
N GLU A 99 3.15 10.32 15.40
CA GLU A 99 2.86 11.72 15.04
C GLU A 99 4.14 12.52 14.70
N GLU A 100 5.25 12.20 15.37
CA GLU A 100 6.56 12.79 15.13
C GLU A 100 7.55 11.71 14.72
N MET A 101 8.28 11.97 13.62
CA MET A 101 9.41 11.14 13.24
C MET A 101 10.68 11.69 13.90
N ARG A 102 11.35 10.85 14.69
CA ARG A 102 12.59 11.18 15.41
C ARG A 102 13.81 10.70 14.66
#